data_AF-A0A2G1WY73-F1
#
_entry.id   AF-A0A2G1WY73-F1
#
_cell.length_a   1.000
_cell.length_b   1.000
_cell.length_c   1.000
_cell.angle_alpha   90.00
_cell.angle_beta   90.00
_cell.angle_gamma   90.00
#
_symmetry.space_group_name_H-M   'P 1'
#
loop_
_entity.id
_entity.type
_entity.pdbx_description
1 polymer ?
#
loop_
_entity_poly.entity_id
_entity_poly.type
_entity_poly.pdbx_seq_one_letter_code
_entity_poly.pdbx_strand_id
1 'polypeptide(L)'
;MSDDDLVPVRLQAYEDEADLDIGDNGTVQNHDELVNSGQTYTEVRALTRASAVRHDLMVVEPGDSLWDDRLADLDVGDAWRAEELRGDD
;
A
#
# COMPACT_ATOMS: atom_id res chain seq x y z
N MET A 1 -18.10 10.35 17.55
CA MET A 1 -16.76 10.77 17.11
C MET A 1 -16.36 9.72 16.12
N SER A 2 -16.31 10.07 14.83
CA SER A 2 -16.02 9.11 13.76
C SER A 2 -14.54 8.71 13.90
N ASP A 3 -14.30 7.51 14.40
CA ASP A 3 -12.99 6.91 14.67
C ASP A 3 -12.31 6.39 13.39
N ASP A 4 -12.66 6.95 12.23
CA ASP A 4 -12.06 6.57 10.96
C ASP A 4 -10.94 7.58 10.64
N ASP A 5 -9.94 7.65 11.52
CA ASP A 5 -8.69 8.36 11.25
C ASP A 5 -7.97 7.55 10.16
N LEU A 6 -8.22 7.92 8.91
CA LEU A 6 -7.55 7.34 7.77
C LEU A 6 -6.09 7.77 7.81
N VAL A 7 -5.22 6.77 7.67
CA VAL A 7 -3.79 6.95 7.60
C VAL A 7 -3.30 6.36 6.28
N PRO A 8 -2.36 7.02 5.59
CA PRO A 8 -1.78 6.49 4.38
C PRO A 8 -0.82 5.38 4.80
N VAL A 9 -1.05 4.16 4.34
CA VAL A 9 -0.15 3.03 4.61
C VAL A 9 0.57 2.61 3.35
N ARG A 10 1.85 2.30 3.50
CA ARG A 10 2.67 1.71 2.43
C ARG A 10 2.46 0.21 2.40
N LEU A 11 2.08 -0.31 1.25
CA LEU A 11 1.81 -1.71 0.99
C LEU A 11 2.58 -2.18 -0.25
N GLN A 12 2.85 -3.47 -0.31
CA GLN A 12 3.30 -4.11 -1.54
C GLN A 12 2.10 -4.77 -2.20
N ALA A 13 1.74 -4.28 -3.38
CA ALA A 13 0.67 -4.78 -4.20
C ALA A 13 1.24 -5.58 -5.38
N TYR A 14 0.38 -6.33 -6.05
CA TYR A 14 0.74 -7.18 -7.17
C TYR A 14 0.24 -6.54 -8.47
N GLU A 15 1.05 -6.60 -9.52
CA GLU A 15 0.61 -6.18 -10.85
C GLU A 15 -0.61 -6.99 -11.29
N ASP A 16 -1.47 -6.40 -12.13
CA ASP A 16 -2.68 -7.08 -12.62
C ASP A 16 -2.33 -8.34 -13.45
N GLU A 17 -1.17 -8.30 -14.11
CA GLU A 17 -0.59 -9.41 -14.86
C GLU A 17 0.30 -10.35 -14.02
N ALA A 18 0.36 -10.18 -12.70
CA ALA A 18 1.15 -11.02 -11.83
C ALA A 18 0.64 -12.47 -11.79
N ASP A 19 1.54 -13.43 -12.01
CA ASP A 19 1.22 -14.86 -11.92
C ASP A 19 1.11 -15.32 -10.45
N LEU A 20 0.00 -15.01 -9.79
CA LEU A 20 -0.22 -15.28 -8.36
C LEU A 20 -0.42 -16.78 -8.08
N ASP A 21 0.49 -17.39 -7.33
CA ASP A 21 0.29 -18.72 -6.75
C ASP A 21 -0.35 -18.59 -5.37
N ILE A 22 -1.69 -18.71 -5.32
CA ILE A 22 -2.45 -18.63 -4.07
C ILE A 22 -2.57 -20.04 -3.48
N GLY A 23 -1.99 -20.25 -2.30
CA GLY A 23 -2.13 -21.51 -1.57
C GLY A 23 -3.54 -21.71 -0.98
N ASP A 24 -3.83 -22.92 -0.52
CA ASP A 24 -5.13 -23.29 0.10
C ASP A 24 -5.56 -22.41 1.30
N ASN A 25 -4.62 -21.70 1.92
CA ASN A 25 -4.86 -20.78 3.03
C ASN A 25 -5.18 -19.34 2.57
N GLY A 26 -5.19 -19.06 1.27
CA GLY A 26 -5.37 -17.73 0.70
C GLY A 26 -4.14 -16.82 0.71
N THR A 27 -2.94 -17.35 1.02
CA THR A 27 -1.68 -16.59 0.97
C THR A 27 -0.95 -16.82 -0.35
N VAL A 28 -0.29 -15.78 -0.86
CA VAL A 28 0.57 -15.85 -2.03
C VAL A 28 1.86 -16.60 -1.66
N GLN A 29 2.07 -17.79 -2.24
CA GLN A 29 3.22 -18.64 -1.92
C GLN A 29 4.48 -18.23 -2.68
N ASN A 30 4.31 -17.68 -3.88
CA ASN A 30 5.40 -17.21 -4.75
C ASN A 30 5.70 -15.72 -4.58
N HIS A 31 5.38 -15.12 -3.43
CA HIS A 31 5.55 -13.67 -3.19
C HIS A 31 6.98 -13.20 -3.49
N ASP A 32 7.99 -13.89 -2.96
CA ASP A 32 9.39 -13.54 -3.20
C ASP A 32 9.76 -13.61 -4.69
N GLU A 33 9.22 -14.57 -5.44
CA GLU A 33 9.48 -14.71 -6.88
C GLU A 33 8.84 -13.56 -7.67
N LEU A 34 7.64 -13.13 -7.29
CA LEU A 34 6.95 -11.98 -7.88
C LEU A 34 7.70 -10.68 -7.61
N VAL A 35 8.20 -10.51 -6.38
CA VAL A 35 9.05 -9.36 -6.02
C VAL A 35 10.32 -9.34 -6.86
N ASN A 36 11.02 -10.47 -6.99
CA ASN A 36 12.25 -10.57 -7.79
C ASN A 36 12.00 -10.39 -9.30
N SER A 37 10.84 -10.81 -9.80
CA SER A 37 10.47 -10.67 -11.20
C SER A 37 9.97 -9.27 -11.56
N GLY A 38 9.77 -8.39 -10.57
CA GLY A 38 9.21 -7.05 -10.77
C GLY A 38 7.70 -7.04 -11.02
N GLN A 39 6.99 -8.12 -10.69
CA GLN A 39 5.53 -8.23 -10.81
C GLN A 39 4.79 -7.70 -9.57
N THR A 40 5.45 -6.83 -8.80
CA THR A 40 4.89 -6.17 -7.63
C THR A 40 5.25 -4.70 -7.69
N TYR A 41 4.41 -3.88 -7.10
CA TYR A 41 4.64 -2.44 -7.00
C TYR A 41 4.35 -1.98 -5.57
N THR A 42 4.97 -0.85 -5.20
CA THR A 42 4.65 -0.20 -3.94
C THR A 42 3.44 0.69 -4.14
N GLU A 43 2.44 0.53 -3.28
CA GLU A 43 1.21 1.35 -3.27
C GLU A 43 1.07 2.02 -1.91
N VAL A 44 0.51 3.21 -1.89
CA VAL A 44 0.05 3.87 -0.68
C VAL A 44 -1.47 3.89 -0.71
N ARG A 45 -2.10 3.41 0.36
CA ARG A 45 -3.55 3.30 0.46
C ARG A 45 -4.06 3.94 1.73
N ALA A 46 -5.19 4.63 1.63
CA ALA A 46 -5.94 5.11 2.78
C ALA A 46 -6.57 3.91 3.51
N LEU A 47 -6.08 3.63 4.72
CA LEU A 47 -6.68 2.64 5.62
C LEU A 47 -6.95 3.28 6.98
N THR A 48 -7.87 2.68 7.73
CA THR A 48 -8.08 3.06 9.11
C THR A 48 -6.81 2.78 9.92
N ARG A 49 -6.48 3.69 10.84
CA ARG A 49 -5.36 3.52 11.77
C ARG A 49 -5.43 2.19 12.53
N ALA A 50 -6.63 1.74 12.87
CA ALA A 50 -6.84 0.44 13.52
C ALA A 50 -6.40 -0.74 12.64
N SER A 51 -6.74 -0.72 11.34
CA SER A 51 -6.27 -1.74 10.39
C SER A 51 -4.75 -1.69 10.23
N ALA A 52 -4.17 -0.49 10.15
CA ALA A 52 -2.72 -0.32 10.07
C ALA A 52 -2.01 -0.98 11.27
N VAL A 53 -2.46 -0.67 12.49
CA VAL A 53 -1.89 -1.25 13.72
C VAL A 53 -2.14 -2.76 13.81
N ARG A 54 -3.34 -3.23 13.45
CA ARG A 54 -3.71 -4.66 13.51
C ARG A 54 -2.84 -5.52 12.59
N HIS A 55 -2.48 -4.99 11.44
CA HIS A 55 -1.71 -5.69 10.42
C HIS A 55 -0.23 -5.30 10.40
N ASP A 56 0.24 -4.52 11.39
CA ASP A 56 1.61 -4.01 11.50
C ASP A 56 2.08 -3.32 10.19
N LEU A 57 1.18 -2.52 9.61
CA LEU A 57 1.44 -1.82 8.36
C LEU A 57 2.23 -0.55 8.60
N MET A 58 3.11 -0.22 7.67
CA MET A 58 3.92 0.98 7.73
C MET A 58 3.07 2.20 7.33
N VAL A 59 2.80 3.08 8.29
CA VAL A 59 2.16 4.38 8.01
C VAL A 59 3.19 5.32 7.38
N VAL A 60 2.79 6.02 6.32
CA VAL A 60 3.58 7.06 5.67
C VAL A 60 3.33 8.36 6.44
N GLU A 61 4.37 8.96 6.98
CA GLU A 61 4.29 10.19 7.76
C GLU A 61 4.78 11.40 6.95
N PRO A 62 4.37 12.63 7.32
CA PRO A 62 4.93 13.84 6.72
C PRO A 62 6.45 13.89 6.92
N GLY A 63 7.18 13.79 5.80
CA GLY A 63 8.64 13.68 5.77
C GLY A 63 9.16 12.39 5.13
N ASP A 64 8.31 11.38 4.94
CA ASP A 64 8.64 10.20 4.15
C ASP A 64 8.81 10.55 2.66
N SER A 65 9.66 9.80 1.96
CA SER A 65 9.85 9.94 0.51
C SER A 65 8.64 9.52 -0.34
N LEU A 66 7.57 9.04 0.30
CA LEU A 66 6.28 8.72 -0.31
C LEU A 66 5.18 9.67 0.15
N TRP A 67 5.51 10.63 1.03
CA TRP A 67 4.56 11.62 1.47
C TRP A 67 4.28 12.62 0.33
N ASP A 68 3.00 12.83 0.05
CA ASP A 68 2.49 13.75 -0.95
C ASP A 68 1.34 14.54 -0.30
N ASP A 69 1.14 15.81 -0.68
CA ASP A 69 0.09 16.65 -0.13
C ASP A 69 -1.32 16.06 -0.32
N ARG A 70 -1.53 15.22 -1.34
CA ARG A 70 -2.77 14.46 -1.53
C ARG A 70 -3.07 13.49 -0.39
N LEU A 71 -2.04 13.00 0.29
CA LEU A 71 -2.20 12.10 1.43
C LEU A 71 -2.63 12.83 2.71
N ALA A 72 -2.68 14.16 2.70
CA ALA A 72 -3.17 14.94 3.83
C ALA A 72 -4.71 14.95 3.92
N ASP A 73 -5.40 14.68 2.81
CA ASP A 73 -6.87 14.67 2.70
C ASP A 73 -7.31 13.32 2.10
N LEU A 74 -7.25 12.27 2.92
CA LEU A 74 -7.55 10.89 2.51
C LEU A 74 -9.05 10.61 2.53
N ASP A 75 -9.57 10.00 1.48
CA ASP A 75 -10.89 9.37 1.47
C ASP A 75 -10.81 7.84 1.55
N VAL A 76 -11.91 7.23 2.01
CA VAL A 76 -11.98 5.76 2.11
C VAL A 76 -11.84 5.14 0.72
N GLY A 77 -10.82 4.30 0.55
CA GLY A 77 -10.58 3.58 -0.69
C GLY A 77 -9.61 4.27 -1.64
N ASP A 78 -9.09 5.44 -1.28
CA ASP A 78 -8.00 6.06 -2.01
C ASP A 78 -6.75 5.16 -2.02
N ALA A 79 -6.15 5.05 -3.20
CA ALA A 79 -4.93 4.30 -3.43
C ALA A 79 -4.13 4.96 -4.55
N TRP A 80 -2.81 5.05 -4.37
CA TRP A 80 -1.89 5.61 -5.34
C TRP A 80 -0.65 4.74 -5.42
N ARG A 81 -0.12 4.53 -6.62
CA ARG A 81 1.19 3.90 -6.76
C ARG A 81 2.26 4.86 -6.22
N ALA A 82 3.27 4.30 -5.56
CA ALA A 82 4.41 5.07 -5.07
C ALA A 82 5.08 5.90 -6.18
N GLU A 83 5.07 5.40 -7.41
CA GLU A 83 5.60 6.07 -8.60
C GLU A 83 4.77 7.32 -8.97
N GLU A 84 3.46 7.30 -8.73
CA GLU A 84 2.56 8.44 -8.99
C GLU A 84 2.68 9.54 -7.91
N LEU A 85 3.11 9.16 -6.70
CA LEU A 85 3.35 10.08 -5.59
C LEU A 85 4.72 10.75 -5.69
N ARG A 86 5.70 10.07 -6.26
CA ARG A 86 7.07 10.57 -6.42
C ARG A 86 7.29 11.37 -7.71
N GLY A 87 6.22 11.93 -8.29
CA GLY A 87 6.20 12.54 -9.62
C GLY A 87 7.55 13.08 -10.11
N ASP A 88 8.01 12.50 -11.22
CA ASP A 88 9.17 12.86 -12.06
C ASP A 88 9.61 14.34 -11.87
N ASP A 89 10.72 14.56 -11.15
CA ASP A 89 11.49 15.83 -11.16
C ASP A 89 12.67 15.72 -12.12
#